data_AF-A0A0F9KNK9-F1
#
_entry.id   AF-A0A0F9KNK9-F1
#
_cell.length_a   1.000
_cell.length_b   1.000
_cell.length_c   1.000
_cell.angle_alpha   90.00
_cell.angle_beta   90.00
_cell.angle_gamma   90.00
#
_symmetry.space_group_name_H-M   'P 1'
#
loop_
_entity.id
_entity.type
_entity.pdbx_description
1 polymer ?
#
loop_
_entity_poly.entity_id
_entity_poly.type
_entity_poly.pdbx_seq_one_letter_code
_entity_poly.pdbx_strand_id
1 'polypeptide(L)'
;MKVNWTKTTEKYKGRSCVGGIDLSSVSDLTCWVMAFPDKDEPKKIDILMRAWCPEARLFDTKNKYRDQYQGWKAQGFLETTEGNAIDYDFVRHQIVADAKVFNIWGIAIDIMFEAHD
;
A
#
# COMPACT_ATOMS: atom_id res chain seq x y z
N MET A 1 6.14 -17.38 -3.10
CA MET A 1 5.01 -16.96 -2.22
C MET A 1 4.20 -15.92 -2.97
N LYS A 2 2.87 -16.02 -3.00
CA LYS A 2 2.00 -15.03 -3.67
C LYS A 2 1.05 -14.44 -2.63
N VAL A 3 0.87 -13.13 -2.66
CA VAL A 3 -0.07 -12.44 -1.76
C VAL A 3 -1.49 -12.96 -2.01
N ASN A 4 -2.21 -13.26 -0.93
CA ASN A 4 -3.61 -13.69 -0.97
C ASN A 4 -4.44 -12.73 -0.13
N TRP A 5 -4.94 -11.67 -0.77
CA TRP A 5 -5.74 -10.66 -0.10
C TRP A 5 -7.08 -11.18 0.41
N THR A 6 -7.68 -12.19 -0.20
CA THR A 6 -8.93 -12.79 0.32
C THR A 6 -8.71 -13.39 1.70
N LYS A 7 -7.72 -14.28 1.84
CA LYS A 7 -7.38 -14.91 3.11
C LYS A 7 -6.93 -13.89 4.16
N THR A 8 -6.12 -12.90 3.76
CA THR A 8 -5.69 -11.82 4.65
C THR A 8 -6.89 -11.01 5.13
N THR A 9 -7.76 -10.59 4.22
CA THR A 9 -8.95 -9.80 4.54
C THR A 9 -9.87 -10.54 5.51
N GLU A 10 -10.10 -11.83 5.30
CA GLU A 10 -10.89 -12.67 6.21
C GLU A 10 -10.26 -12.76 7.61
N LYS A 11 -8.93 -12.95 7.69
CA LYS A 11 -8.21 -13.03 8.97
C LYS A 11 -8.31 -11.75 9.81
N TYR A 12 -8.33 -10.58 9.17
CA TYR A 12 -8.32 -9.28 9.85
C TYR A 12 -9.67 -8.57 9.86
N LYS A 13 -10.71 -9.15 9.25
CA LYS A 13 -12.05 -8.56 9.15
C LYS A 13 -12.58 -8.09 10.51
N GLY A 14 -13.06 -6.85 10.55
CA GLY A 14 -13.61 -6.22 11.75
C GLY A 14 -12.60 -5.90 12.86
N ARG A 15 -11.30 -6.22 12.70
CA ARG A 15 -10.28 -5.79 13.66
C ARG A 15 -10.05 -4.29 13.56
N SER A 16 -9.76 -3.67 14.71
CA SER A 16 -9.37 -2.27 14.78
C SER A 16 -7.94 -2.05 14.33
N CYS A 17 -7.70 -1.00 13.56
CA CYS A 17 -6.38 -0.57 13.13
C CYS A 17 -6.28 0.93 12.94
N VAL A 18 -5.04 1.42 12.90
CA VAL A 18 -4.71 2.76 12.39
C VAL A 18 -4.09 2.62 11.00
N GLY A 19 -4.38 3.59 10.15
CA GLY A 19 -3.83 3.69 8.81
C GLY A 19 -2.76 4.76 8.68
N GLY A 20 -1.82 4.54 7.78
CA GLY A 20 -0.87 5.53 7.30
C GLY A 20 -0.75 5.44 5.78
N ILE A 21 -0.88 6.56 5.09
CA ILE A 21 -0.65 6.63 3.65
C ILE A 21 0.54 7.54 3.35
N ASP A 22 1.42 7.06 2.48
CA ASP A 22 2.51 7.79 1.87
C ASP A 22 2.20 7.96 0.38
N LEU A 23 2.09 9.22 -0.07
CA LEU A 23 1.68 9.55 -1.43
C LEU A 23 2.89 9.88 -2.32
N SER A 24 2.98 9.18 -3.45
CA SER A 24 3.94 9.49 -4.52
C SER A 24 3.25 9.88 -5.81
N SER A 25 3.91 10.71 -6.62
CA SER A 25 3.41 11.13 -7.92
C SER A 25 3.97 10.28 -9.07
N VAL A 26 5.30 10.18 -9.22
CA VAL A 26 5.93 9.63 -10.43
C VAL A 26 7.01 8.58 -10.14
N SER A 27 8.04 8.93 -9.36
CA SER A 27 9.25 8.11 -9.21
C SER A 27 9.12 7.00 -8.18
N ASP A 28 8.43 7.29 -7.08
CA ASP A 28 8.40 6.49 -5.86
C ASP A 28 7.08 5.71 -5.72
N LEU A 29 7.02 4.82 -4.74
CA LEU A 29 5.82 4.04 -4.43
C LEU A 29 4.82 4.89 -3.66
N THR A 30 3.53 4.70 -3.94
CA THR A 30 2.47 5.09 -2.99
C THR A 30 2.20 3.89 -2.09
N CYS A 31 2.20 4.09 -0.77
CA CYS A 31 2.03 3.01 0.19
C CYS A 31 0.87 3.27 1.14
N TRP A 32 0.01 2.27 1.33
CA TRP A 32 -1.05 2.26 2.33
C TRP A 32 -0.76 1.18 3.36
N VAL A 33 -0.51 1.59 4.60
CA VAL A 33 -0.13 0.71 5.71
C VAL A 33 -1.22 0.72 6.77
N MET A 34 -1.60 -0.45 7.25
CA MET A 34 -2.57 -0.64 8.32
C MET A 34 -1.94 -1.43 9.46
N ALA A 35 -1.91 -0.83 10.65
CA ALA A 35 -1.35 -1.43 11.85
C ALA A 35 -2.45 -1.96 12.78
N PHE A 36 -2.45 -3.26 12.99
CA PHE A 36 -3.43 -3.99 13.80
C PHE A 36 -2.79 -4.44 15.11
N PRO A 37 -2.93 -3.67 16.21
CA PRO A 37 -2.47 -4.12 17.52
C PRO A 37 -3.22 -5.40 17.94
N ASP A 38 -2.49 -6.29 18.61
CA ASP A 38 -3.10 -7.42 19.31
C ASP A 38 -3.90 -6.91 20.52
N LYS A 39 -5.01 -7.59 20.82
CA LYS A 39 -5.93 -7.18 21.89
C LYS A 39 -5.35 -7.52 23.26
N ASP A 40 -4.66 -8.65 23.35
CA ASP A 40 -4.15 -9.23 24.59
C ASP A 40 -2.66 -8.95 24.78
N GLU A 41 -1.95 -8.61 23.69
CA GLU A 41 -0.51 -8.32 23.69
C GLU A 41 -0.21 -6.97 23.00
N PRO A 42 -0.33 -5.82 23.69
CA PRO A 42 -0.22 -4.49 23.06
C PRO A 42 1.11 -4.19 22.33
N LYS A 43 2.17 -4.94 22.64
CA LYS A 43 3.48 -4.83 21.97
C LYS A 43 3.55 -5.58 20.64
N LYS A 44 2.57 -6.42 20.34
CA LYS A 44 2.48 -7.20 19.11
C LYS A 44 1.55 -6.47 18.14
N ILE A 45 2.09 -6.16 16.97
CA ILE A 45 1.38 -5.43 15.93
C ILE A 45 1.53 -6.21 14.63
N ASP A 46 0.40 -6.56 14.04
CA ASP A 46 0.37 -7.09 12.68
C ASP A 46 0.29 -5.91 11.69
N ILE A 47 1.09 -5.94 10.64
CA ILE A 47 1.10 -4.91 9.59
C ILE A 47 0.56 -5.50 8.29
N LEU A 48 -0.42 -4.82 7.70
CA LEU A 48 -0.83 -5.03 6.32
C LEU A 48 -0.40 -3.83 5.50
N MET A 49 0.17 -4.07 4.32
CA MET A 49 0.62 -3.02 3.42
C MET A 49 0.17 -3.30 2.00
N ARG A 50 -0.34 -2.27 1.34
CA ARG A 50 -0.53 -2.21 -0.11
C ARG A 50 0.44 -1.18 -0.67
N ALA A 51 1.01 -1.47 -1.83
CA ALA A 51 1.93 -0.58 -2.50
C ALA A 51 1.56 -0.47 -3.98
N TRP A 52 1.71 0.73 -4.53
CA TRP A 52 1.41 1.05 -5.92
C TRP A 52 2.54 1.82 -6.58
N CYS A 53 2.73 1.59 -7.88
CA CYS A 53 3.50 2.46 -8.77
C CYS A 53 2.76 2.64 -10.11
N PRO A 54 3.08 3.66 -10.91
CA PRO A 54 2.63 3.70 -12.31
C PRO A 54 3.20 2.54 -13.11
N GLU A 55 2.42 1.90 -13.99
CA GLU A 55 2.86 0.75 -14.80
C GLU A 55 4.13 1.05 -15.61
N ALA A 56 4.27 2.29 -16.10
CA ALA A 56 5.45 2.73 -16.83
C ALA A 56 6.76 2.52 -16.04
N ARG A 57 6.71 2.55 -14.70
CA ARG A 57 7.89 2.35 -13.83
C ARG A 57 8.44 0.93 -13.90
N LEU A 58 7.63 -0.06 -14.28
CA LEU A 58 8.09 -1.44 -14.44
C LEU A 58 9.03 -1.62 -15.63
N PHE A 59 8.94 -0.73 -16.63
CA PHE A 59 9.67 -0.87 -17.90
C PHE A 59 10.59 0.32 -18.18
N ASP A 60 10.57 1.35 -17.34
CA ASP A 60 11.49 2.48 -17.42
C ASP A 60 12.94 2.02 -17.25
N THR A 61 13.75 2.24 -18.27
CA THR A 61 15.17 1.86 -18.25
C THR A 61 16.00 2.69 -17.28
N LYS A 62 15.52 3.87 -16.87
CA LYS A 62 16.14 4.71 -15.84
C LYS A 62 15.77 4.26 -14.42
N ASN A 63 14.72 3.44 -14.26
CA ASN A 63 14.38 2.88 -12.96
C ASN A 63 15.31 1.72 -12.61
N LYS A 64 16.29 1.98 -11.72
CA LYS A 64 17.23 0.97 -11.23
C LYS A 64 16.57 -0.20 -10.49
N TYR A 65 15.32 -0.05 -10.05
CA TYR A 65 14.54 -1.08 -9.34
C TYR A 65 13.52 -1.82 -10.22
N ARG A 66 13.51 -1.58 -11.54
CA ARG A 66 12.47 -2.11 -12.44
C ARG A 66 12.28 -3.63 -12.32
N ASP A 67 13.37 -4.40 -12.27
CA ASP A 67 13.33 -5.87 -12.21
C ASP A 67 12.73 -6.34 -10.87
N GLN A 68 13.03 -5.63 -9.78
CA GLN A 68 12.45 -5.87 -8.46
C GLN A 68 10.95 -5.56 -8.45
N TYR A 69 10.53 -4.45 -9.06
CA TYR A 69 9.12 -4.07 -9.13
C TYR A 69 8.31 -5.08 -9.95
N GLN A 70 8.86 -5.54 -11.08
CA GLN A 70 8.25 -6.63 -11.86
C GLN A 70 8.09 -7.90 -11.03
N GLY A 71 9.13 -8.27 -10.25
CA GLY A 71 9.08 -9.40 -9.33
C GLY A 71 7.99 -9.24 -8.25
N TRP A 72 7.91 -8.07 -7.63
CA TRP A 72 6.88 -7.76 -6.62
C TRP A 72 5.47 -7.77 -7.21
N LYS A 73 5.28 -7.26 -8.44
CA LYS A 73 4.01 -7.36 -9.16
C LYS A 73 3.61 -8.81 -9.41
N ALA A 74 4.55 -9.62 -9.91
CA ALA A 74 4.30 -11.04 -10.14
C ALA A 74 3.91 -11.80 -8.85
N GLN A 75 4.47 -11.38 -7.71
CA GLN A 75 4.19 -11.96 -6.39
C GLN A 75 2.95 -11.34 -5.70
N GLY A 76 2.40 -10.25 -6.23
CA GLY A 76 1.25 -9.53 -5.67
C GLY A 76 1.59 -8.59 -4.51
N PHE A 77 2.86 -8.27 -4.29
CA PHE A 77 3.30 -7.28 -3.29
C PHE A 77 3.18 -5.83 -3.79
N LEU A 78 3.16 -5.66 -5.12
CA LEU A 78 3.04 -4.37 -5.79
C LEU A 78 1.89 -4.44 -6.79
N GLU A 79 0.99 -3.48 -6.72
CA GLU A 79 -0.02 -3.24 -7.74
C GLU A 79 0.39 -2.04 -8.59
N THR A 80 -0.26 -1.88 -9.74
CA THR A 80 0.09 -0.82 -10.68
C THR A 80 -1.12 -0.05 -11.13
N THR A 81 -0.96 1.26 -11.24
CA THR A 81 -1.93 2.16 -11.88
C THR A 81 -1.54 2.38 -13.34
N GLU A 82 -2.52 2.64 -14.20
CA GLU A 82 -2.26 2.88 -15.62
C GLU A 82 -1.51 4.22 -15.83
N GLY A 83 -0.70 4.30 -16.89
CA GLY A 83 0.01 5.52 -17.26
C GLY A 83 1.37 5.69 -16.58
N ASN A 84 1.81 6.96 -16.48
CA ASN A 84 3.15 7.36 -16.02
C ASN A 84 3.15 8.14 -14.70
N ALA A 85 1.99 8.31 -14.07
CA ALA A 85 1.81 8.93 -12.76
C ALA A 85 0.77 8.14 -11.96
N ILE A 86 0.78 8.26 -10.63
CA ILE A 86 -0.16 7.56 -9.77
C ILE A 86 -1.59 8.08 -9.97
N ASP A 87 -2.53 7.16 -10.12
CA ASP A 87 -3.95 7.44 -10.02
C ASP A 87 -4.38 7.42 -8.53
N TYR A 88 -4.59 8.60 -7.96
CA TYR A 88 -5.03 8.73 -6.56
C TYR A 88 -6.47 8.28 -6.33
N ASP A 89 -7.34 8.30 -7.35
CA ASP A 89 -8.70 7.79 -7.21
C ASP A 89 -8.69 6.26 -7.09
N PHE A 90 -7.81 5.58 -7.84
CA PHE A 90 -7.56 4.14 -7.67
C PHE A 90 -7.16 3.81 -6.23
N VAL A 91 -6.17 4.54 -5.69
CA VAL A 91 -5.69 4.35 -4.30
C VAL A 91 -6.80 4.64 -3.29
N ARG A 92 -7.53 5.75 -3.48
CA ARG A 92 -8.65 6.15 -2.61
C ARG A 92 -9.75 5.09 -2.59
N HIS A 93 -10.12 4.53 -3.73
CA HIS A 93 -11.12 3.46 -3.80
C HIS A 93 -10.70 2.23 -2.99
N GLN A 94 -9.42 1.85 -3.05
CA GLN A 94 -8.92 0.72 -2.27
C GLN A 94 -8.93 1.01 -0.75
N ILE A 95 -8.57 2.21 -0.32
CA ILE A 95 -8.65 2.60 1.10
C ILE A 95 -10.09 2.57 1.60
N VAL A 96 -11.04 3.07 0.79
CA VAL A 96 -12.47 2.98 1.11
C VAL A 96 -12.95 1.53 1.17
N ALA A 97 -12.45 0.65 0.29
CA ALA A 97 -12.77 -0.77 0.34
C ALA A 97 -12.22 -1.43 1.62
N ASP A 98 -10.99 -1.13 2.02
CA ASP A 98 -10.40 -1.61 3.27
C ASP A 98 -11.17 -1.08 4.49
N ALA A 99 -11.58 0.19 4.49
CA ALA A 99 -12.38 0.82 5.54
C ALA A 99 -13.79 0.23 5.70
N LYS A 100 -14.33 -0.42 4.67
CA LYS A 100 -15.60 -1.16 4.76
C LYS A 100 -15.45 -2.52 5.45
N VAL A 101 -14.23 -3.04 5.53
CA VAL A 101 -13.96 -4.40 6.03
C VAL A 101 -13.23 -4.39 7.37
N PHE A 102 -12.36 -3.41 7.60
CA PHE A 102 -11.62 -3.21 8.84
C PHE A 102 -12.15 -2.01 9.61
N ASN A 103 -11.96 -2.01 10.93
CA ASN A 103 -12.38 -0.89 11.78
C ASN A 103 -11.23 0.14 11.89
N ILE A 104 -11.07 0.96 10.85
CA ILE A 104 -10.03 1.99 10.81
C ILE A 104 -10.49 3.21 11.60
N TRP A 105 -9.79 3.55 12.68
CA TRP A 105 -10.20 4.63 13.58
C TRP A 105 -9.34 5.91 13.48
N GLY A 106 -8.27 5.87 12.69
CA GLY A 106 -7.44 7.04 12.39
C GLY A 106 -6.56 6.79 11.17
N ILE A 107 -6.30 7.85 10.39
CA ILE A 107 -5.45 7.81 9.20
C ILE A 107 -4.47 8.97 9.27
N ALA A 108 -3.18 8.67 9.24
CA ALA A 108 -2.12 9.64 8.98
C ALA A 108 -1.86 9.72 7.48
N ILE A 109 -1.58 10.92 6.97
CA ILE A 109 -1.35 11.16 5.54
C ILE A 109 -0.03 11.92 5.41
N ASP A 110 0.91 11.33 4.68
CA ASP A 110 2.10 12.02 4.19
C ASP A 110 1.82 12.54 2.77
N ILE A 111 1.75 13.87 2.66
CA ILE A 111 1.42 14.59 1.42
C ILE A 111 2.64 15.31 0.81
N MET A 112 3.79 15.31 1.51
CA MET A 112 4.93 16.16 1.15
C MET A 112 6.14 15.35 0.71
N PHE A 113 6.57 15.56 -0.53
CA PHE A 113 7.96 15.32 -0.91
C PHE A 113 8.83 16.41 -0.25
N GLU A 114 9.51 16.11 0.85
CA GLU A 114 10.72 16.86 1.22
C GLU A 114 11.92 16.18 0.57
N ALA A 115 12.24 16.61 -0.66
CA ALA A 115 13.62 16.50 -1.13
C ALA A 115 14.43 17.50 -0.30
N HIS A 116 15.16 17.04 0.71
CA HIS A 116 16.26 17.82 1.24
C HIS A 116 17.35 17.86 0.16
N ASP A 117 17.50 19.03 -0.46
CA ASP A 117 18.66 19.38 -1.28
C ASP A 117 19.97 19.34 -0.47
#